data_AF-A0A8H3GM09-F1
#
_entry.id   AF-A0A8H3GM09-F1
#
_cell.length_a   1.000
_cell.length_b   1.000
_cell.length_c   1.000
_cell.angle_alpha   90.00
_cell.angle_beta   90.00
_cell.angle_gamma   90.00
#
_symmetry.space_group_name_H-M   'P 1'
#
loop_
_entity.id
_entity.type
_entity.pdbx_description
1 polymer ?
#
loop_
_entity_poly.entity_id
_entity_poly.type
_entity_poly.pdbx_seq_one_letter_code
_entity_poly.pdbx_strand_id
1 'polypeptide(L)'
;MFVGICPCGCPSLVAQTINIELRRFNPHNHYQMPASRKKTRAPRGINYGLLTDETKKLQYFKSHLPTRVGAIRVRGRDVKSGDQVIMDIAGDDSGTSTSDDVCIAEVVEIRSPDHDKHENLQDPGKAIKNFSNFKFSPRELVSSDHMQVFPAGQLMKKISVRTFHETSAEQSTIGPDEWWCRYFWSTKQSYLLLCNKSRSPMTACGMGDRCIKGHYFAPHLEYQRFCSRGSCQIWYHIECLQSAKLLVKFKLGLPDLRLRLMLHGTLGFEWIDDPYGDMKFFEDIKSCLSYIHGIVDCAQYAVVRGREYGIVGNFLQIKRARTLLVEAHQNGWPSDEEIAEFASWKPPAHALYRCINCNGVI
;
A
#
# COMPACT_ATOMS: atom_id res chain seq x y z
N MET A 1 -14.93 9.28 -21.04
CA MET A 1 -15.64 8.97 -19.78
C MET A 1 -14.99 7.78 -19.07
N PHE A 2 -13.95 8.09 -18.25
CA PHE A 2 -13.13 7.32 -17.28
C PHE A 2 -13.61 7.57 -15.83
N VAL A 3 -13.03 6.95 -14.76
CA VAL A 3 -13.47 7.09 -13.31
C VAL A 3 -12.33 7.23 -12.18
N GLY A 4 -12.30 8.24 -11.23
CA GLY A 4 -11.25 8.82 -10.23
C GLY A 4 -11.16 10.44 -9.96
N ILE A 5 -10.90 11.10 -8.77
CA ILE A 5 -11.22 12.58 -8.42
C ILE A 5 -10.11 13.63 -8.64
N CYS A 6 -10.57 14.86 -8.90
CA CYS A 6 -10.00 16.17 -8.50
C CYS A 6 -10.67 16.81 -7.22
N PRO A 7 -10.38 18.08 -6.88
CA PRO A 7 -11.25 19.18 -7.36
C PRO A 7 -10.53 20.18 -8.29
N CYS A 8 -11.29 21.08 -8.92
CA CYS A 8 -11.04 21.78 -10.21
C CYS A 8 -9.68 22.47 -10.45
N GLY A 9 -9.31 22.87 -11.69
CA GLY A 9 -9.84 22.39 -12.97
C GLY A 9 -9.90 23.33 -14.18
N CYS A 10 -9.47 24.61 -14.14
CA CYS A 10 -9.71 25.56 -15.23
C CYS A 10 -8.65 26.66 -15.36
N PRO A 11 -8.46 27.26 -16.57
CA PRO A 11 -9.05 26.94 -17.88
C PRO A 11 -8.00 26.18 -18.77
N SER A 12 -8.11 25.96 -20.09
CA SER A 12 -9.03 26.43 -21.14
C SER A 12 -9.10 25.43 -22.33
N LEU A 13 -9.97 25.72 -23.31
CA LEU A 13 -10.03 25.18 -24.68
C LEU A 13 -10.30 23.67 -24.90
N VAL A 14 -11.36 23.42 -25.69
CA VAL A 14 -11.81 22.18 -26.37
C VAL A 14 -11.96 20.92 -25.49
N ALA A 15 -13.20 20.48 -25.30
CA ALA A 15 -13.57 19.46 -24.32
C ALA A 15 -13.77 18.05 -24.90
N GLN A 16 -13.45 17.04 -24.09
CA GLN A 16 -14.05 15.71 -24.16
C GLN A 16 -14.47 15.30 -22.74
N THR A 17 -15.72 14.85 -22.53
CA THR A 17 -16.41 14.84 -21.21
C THR A 17 -16.49 13.46 -20.56
N ILE A 18 -16.16 13.32 -19.27
CA ILE A 18 -15.64 12.05 -18.73
C ILE A 18 -15.81 11.87 -17.17
N ASN A 19 -16.26 10.73 -16.56
CA ASN A 19 -16.89 10.59 -15.20
C ASN A 19 -16.09 9.97 -13.96
N ILE A 20 -15.39 10.72 -13.07
CA ILE A 20 -14.20 10.29 -12.29
C ILE A 20 -14.15 10.80 -10.77
N GLU A 21 -14.00 9.96 -9.67
CA GLU A 21 -13.75 10.29 -8.18
C GLU A 21 -12.71 9.43 -7.28
N LEU A 22 -11.78 10.06 -6.47
CA LEU A 22 -10.65 9.63 -5.56
C LEU A 22 -9.97 10.87 -4.85
N ARG A 23 -9.56 10.84 -3.55
CA ARG A 23 -9.18 12.04 -2.69
C ARG A 23 -7.71 12.22 -2.15
N ARG A 24 -7.42 13.40 -1.55
CA ARG A 24 -6.11 13.93 -1.04
C ARG A 24 -6.03 14.28 0.49
N PHE A 25 -4.88 14.86 0.92
CA PHE A 25 -4.41 15.20 2.27
C PHE A 25 -3.71 16.60 2.30
N ASN A 26 -3.77 17.39 3.39
CA ASN A 26 -2.93 18.59 3.61
C ASN A 26 -2.89 18.97 5.13
N PRO A 27 -1.84 19.62 5.70
CA PRO A 27 -1.74 19.93 7.13
C PRO A 27 -2.24 21.35 7.52
N HIS A 28 -2.16 21.68 8.82
CA HIS A 28 -2.80 22.83 9.45
C HIS A 28 -2.36 24.23 8.96
N ASN A 29 -3.34 25.14 8.83
CA ASN A 29 -3.44 26.29 9.75
C ASN A 29 -4.86 26.93 9.79
N HIS A 30 -5.10 27.80 10.78
CA HIS A 30 -6.41 28.43 11.06
C HIS A 30 -6.64 29.75 10.30
N TYR A 31 -7.90 30.10 10.01
CA TYR A 31 -8.62 31.28 10.54
C TYR A 31 -10.14 31.22 10.17
N GLN A 32 -10.96 32.20 10.60
CA GLN A 32 -12.45 32.15 10.52
C GLN A 32 -13.07 33.38 9.81
N MET A 33 -14.38 33.26 9.52
CA MET A 33 -15.38 34.32 9.18
C MET A 33 -15.51 34.75 7.71
N PRO A 34 -16.65 35.37 7.31
CA PRO A 34 -18.04 35.02 7.63
C PRO A 34 -18.97 34.95 6.38
N ALA A 35 -20.22 34.50 6.54
CA ALA A 35 -21.15 34.27 5.43
C ALA A 35 -21.76 35.55 4.82
N SER A 36 -21.91 35.59 3.49
CA SER A 36 -22.61 36.64 2.74
C SER A 36 -23.86 36.10 2.02
N ARG A 37 -25.00 36.78 2.16
CA ARG A 37 -26.28 36.40 1.52
C ARG A 37 -26.49 37.17 0.20
N LYS A 38 -26.82 36.46 -0.88
CA LYS A 38 -27.50 37.02 -2.07
C LYS A 38 -28.75 36.21 -2.41
N LYS A 39 -29.83 36.89 -2.81
CA LYS A 39 -31.11 36.26 -3.20
C LYS A 39 -31.05 35.79 -4.65
N THR A 40 -31.49 34.56 -4.92
CA THR A 40 -31.76 34.07 -6.28
C THR A 40 -33.13 34.52 -6.79
N ARG A 41 -33.24 34.77 -8.11
CA ARG A 41 -34.52 34.93 -8.81
C ARG A 41 -35.07 33.55 -9.20
N ALA A 42 -36.39 33.43 -9.29
CA ALA A 42 -37.05 32.17 -9.68
C ALA A 42 -36.81 31.84 -11.18
N PRO A 43 -36.51 30.56 -11.53
CA PRO A 43 -36.42 30.12 -12.92
C PRO A 43 -37.83 29.91 -13.52
N ARG A 44 -37.95 30.10 -14.84
CA ARG A 44 -39.15 29.67 -15.59
C ARG A 44 -39.13 28.15 -15.75
N GLY A 45 -40.23 27.48 -15.43
CA GLY A 45 -40.32 26.02 -15.47
C GLY A 45 -40.32 25.45 -16.89
N ILE A 46 -39.47 24.45 -17.13
CA ILE A 46 -39.59 23.54 -18.27
C ILE A 46 -40.55 22.40 -17.86
N ASN A 47 -41.42 21.97 -18.77
CA ASN A 47 -42.48 21.02 -18.45
C ASN A 47 -41.97 19.56 -18.55
N TYR A 48 -41.61 18.96 -17.41
CA TYR A 48 -41.05 17.60 -17.32
C TYR A 48 -42.07 16.46 -17.41
N GLY A 49 -43.36 16.74 -17.68
CA GLY A 49 -44.47 15.77 -17.57
C GLY A 49 -44.47 14.56 -18.53
N LEU A 50 -43.46 14.40 -19.39
CA LEU A 50 -43.40 13.33 -20.40
C LEU A 50 -42.52 12.11 -20.03
N LEU A 51 -41.81 12.14 -18.90
CA LEU A 51 -40.89 11.05 -18.49
C LEU A 51 -41.11 10.63 -17.04
N THR A 52 -42.24 10.00 -16.76
CA THR A 52 -42.55 9.30 -15.50
C THR A 52 -42.08 7.83 -15.48
N ASP A 53 -41.72 7.28 -16.64
CA ASP A 53 -41.32 5.88 -16.83
C ASP A 53 -39.78 5.74 -16.85
N GLU A 54 -39.20 5.23 -15.76
CA GLU A 54 -37.76 5.00 -15.59
C GLU A 54 -37.17 4.09 -16.69
N THR A 55 -37.92 3.07 -17.10
CA THR A 55 -37.53 2.15 -18.18
C THR A 55 -37.43 2.85 -19.54
N LYS A 56 -38.39 3.74 -19.86
CA LYS A 56 -38.35 4.55 -21.09
C LYS A 56 -37.27 5.63 -21.03
N LYS A 57 -36.99 6.24 -19.87
CA LYS A 57 -35.79 7.09 -19.69
C LYS A 57 -34.53 6.31 -20.05
N LEU A 58 -34.33 5.13 -19.46
CA LEU A 58 -33.16 4.29 -19.70
C LEU A 58 -33.02 3.84 -21.16
N GLN A 59 -34.12 3.59 -21.88
CA GLN A 59 -34.07 3.34 -23.33
C GLN A 59 -33.73 4.60 -24.14
N TYR A 60 -34.32 5.75 -23.82
CA TYR A 60 -34.10 7.00 -24.55
C TYR A 60 -32.67 7.54 -24.36
N PHE A 61 -32.12 7.44 -23.14
CA PHE A 61 -30.72 7.81 -22.88
C PHE A 61 -29.73 6.81 -23.48
N LYS A 62 -30.05 5.51 -23.58
CA LYS A 62 -29.12 4.50 -24.14
C LYS A 62 -28.64 4.81 -25.56
N SER A 63 -29.48 5.39 -26.42
CA SER A 63 -29.09 5.82 -27.78
C SER A 63 -28.32 7.15 -27.83
N HIS A 64 -28.21 7.84 -26.69
CA HIS A 64 -27.51 9.11 -26.53
C HIS A 64 -26.33 9.00 -25.53
N LEU A 65 -25.99 7.78 -25.08
CA LEU A 65 -24.83 7.56 -24.22
C LEU A 65 -23.55 7.70 -25.05
N PRO A 66 -22.62 8.60 -24.68
CA PRO A 66 -21.44 8.88 -25.49
C PRO A 66 -20.62 7.63 -25.84
N THR A 67 -20.14 7.53 -27.08
CA THR A 67 -19.53 6.32 -27.66
C THR A 67 -18.30 5.86 -26.88
N ARG A 68 -18.29 4.60 -26.42
CA ARG A 68 -17.17 4.00 -25.66
C ARG A 68 -15.88 3.90 -26.49
N VAL A 69 -14.74 4.16 -25.85
CA VAL A 69 -13.40 4.12 -26.48
C VAL A 69 -12.48 3.15 -25.72
N GLY A 70 -11.49 2.55 -26.38
CA GLY A 70 -10.57 1.57 -25.76
C GLY A 70 -9.32 2.16 -25.09
N ALA A 71 -8.77 3.25 -25.65
CA ALA A 71 -7.68 4.04 -25.09
C ALA A 71 -7.78 5.51 -25.55
N ILE A 72 -7.12 6.45 -24.85
CA ILE A 72 -6.70 7.74 -25.41
C ILE A 72 -5.20 7.93 -25.24
N ARG A 73 -4.62 8.91 -25.92
CA ARG A 73 -3.20 9.28 -25.79
C ARG A 73 -3.01 10.53 -24.92
N VAL A 74 -2.36 10.38 -23.78
CA VAL A 74 -2.01 11.46 -22.83
C VAL A 74 -0.49 11.67 -22.85
N ARG A 75 -0.03 12.86 -23.28
CA ARG A 75 1.41 13.20 -23.42
C ARG A 75 2.23 12.08 -24.09
N GLY A 76 1.69 11.52 -25.18
CA GLY A 76 2.31 10.44 -25.97
C GLY A 76 2.08 9.00 -25.46
N ARG A 77 1.62 8.81 -24.22
CA ARG A 77 1.35 7.49 -23.62
C ARG A 77 -0.14 7.12 -23.72
N ASP A 78 -0.43 5.84 -23.90
CA ASP A 78 -1.82 5.37 -23.94
C ASP A 78 -2.38 5.12 -22.54
N VAL A 79 -3.59 5.64 -22.32
CA VAL A 79 -4.39 5.56 -21.09
C VAL A 79 -5.70 4.84 -21.39
N LYS A 80 -5.97 3.77 -20.65
CA LYS A 80 -7.11 2.85 -20.81
C LYS A 80 -7.75 2.52 -19.45
N SER A 81 -8.85 1.76 -19.50
CA SER A 81 -9.45 1.18 -18.30
C SER A 81 -8.43 0.34 -17.49
N GLY A 82 -8.43 0.52 -16.16
CA GLY A 82 -7.53 -0.08 -15.18
C GLY A 82 -6.22 0.68 -14.91
N ASP A 83 -5.90 1.75 -15.66
CA ASP A 83 -4.68 2.53 -15.44
C ASP A 83 -4.79 3.48 -14.23
N GLN A 84 -3.65 3.95 -13.71
CA GLN A 84 -3.62 5.05 -12.74
C GLN A 84 -3.00 6.32 -13.37
N VAL A 85 -3.53 7.50 -13.03
CA VAL A 85 -3.20 8.78 -13.66
C VAL A 85 -3.10 9.91 -12.64
N ILE A 86 -2.11 10.77 -12.83
CA ILE A 86 -2.05 12.11 -12.24
C ILE A 86 -2.91 13.06 -13.07
N MET A 87 -3.74 13.85 -12.40
CA MET A 87 -4.54 14.93 -12.98
C MET A 87 -4.14 16.31 -12.44
N ASP A 88 -4.33 17.33 -13.26
CA ASP A 88 -4.16 18.74 -12.94
C ASP A 88 -5.35 19.28 -12.12
N ILE A 89 -5.07 20.26 -11.25
CA ILE A 89 -6.03 20.98 -10.41
C ILE A 89 -5.75 22.50 -10.40
N ALA A 90 -5.09 23.03 -11.43
CA ALA A 90 -4.98 24.47 -11.59
C ALA A 90 -6.39 25.10 -11.57
N GLY A 91 -6.65 25.97 -10.57
CA GLY A 91 -7.93 26.67 -10.43
C GLY A 91 -9.01 25.97 -9.58
N ASP A 92 -8.67 25.44 -8.41
CA ASP A 92 -9.68 24.95 -7.45
C ASP A 92 -10.33 26.11 -6.66
N ASP A 93 -11.42 26.65 -7.20
CA ASP A 93 -12.23 27.69 -6.57
C ASP A 93 -12.86 27.28 -5.21
N SER A 94 -12.68 26.03 -4.74
CA SER A 94 -13.05 25.63 -3.37
C SER A 94 -12.30 26.42 -2.28
N GLY A 95 -11.14 26.99 -2.62
CA GLY A 95 -10.27 27.72 -1.68
C GLY A 95 -9.60 26.83 -0.62
N THR A 96 -9.57 25.50 -0.83
CA THR A 96 -8.98 24.53 0.12
C THR A 96 -7.78 23.74 -0.42
N SER A 97 -7.49 23.81 -1.71
CA SER A 97 -6.30 23.21 -2.33
C SER A 97 -5.11 24.18 -2.36
N THR A 98 -3.89 23.66 -2.25
CA THR A 98 -2.63 24.39 -2.46
C THR A 98 -2.04 24.11 -3.85
N SER A 99 -1.06 24.91 -4.28
CA SER A 99 -0.42 24.79 -5.61
C SER A 99 0.26 23.45 -5.87
N ASP A 100 0.60 22.71 -4.82
CA ASP A 100 1.52 21.58 -4.85
C ASP A 100 0.77 20.22 -4.75
N ASP A 101 -0.56 20.26 -4.61
CA ASP A 101 -1.41 19.10 -4.42
C ASP A 101 -1.61 18.28 -5.72
N VAL A 102 -1.39 16.96 -5.70
CA VAL A 102 -1.39 16.08 -6.90
C VAL A 102 -2.49 15.01 -6.86
N CYS A 103 -3.30 14.85 -7.92
CA CYS A 103 -4.52 14.00 -7.89
C CYS A 103 -4.33 12.66 -8.60
N ILE A 104 -4.44 11.54 -7.90
CA ILE A 104 -4.01 10.19 -8.37
C ILE A 104 -5.18 9.22 -8.56
N ALA A 105 -5.86 9.37 -9.68
CA ALA A 105 -7.03 8.61 -10.04
C ALA A 105 -6.69 7.20 -10.57
N GLU A 106 -7.58 6.21 -10.35
CA GLU A 106 -7.73 5.08 -11.28
C GLU A 106 -8.50 5.55 -12.53
N VAL A 107 -8.77 4.66 -13.48
CA VAL A 107 -9.37 4.98 -14.77
C VAL A 107 -10.30 3.82 -15.14
N VAL A 108 -11.63 3.90 -14.95
CA VAL A 108 -12.50 2.69 -15.09
C VAL A 108 -13.16 2.48 -16.46
N GLU A 109 -13.46 3.53 -17.24
CA GLU A 109 -14.18 3.44 -18.54
C GLU A 109 -13.54 4.36 -19.59
N ILE A 110 -13.92 4.38 -20.87
CA ILE A 110 -13.72 5.58 -21.72
C ILE A 110 -14.95 5.80 -22.60
N ARG A 111 -15.18 7.05 -23.00
CA ARG A 111 -16.16 7.51 -23.99
C ARG A 111 -15.70 8.83 -24.61
N SER A 112 -15.94 9.04 -25.91
CA SER A 112 -15.85 10.35 -26.59
C SER A 112 -17.11 11.17 -26.29
N PRO A 113 -17.11 12.52 -26.24
CA PRO A 113 -18.34 13.26 -26.45
C PRO A 113 -18.88 12.95 -27.85
N ASP A 114 -20.20 12.89 -28.00
CA ASP A 114 -20.83 12.83 -29.33
C ASP A 114 -21.36 14.22 -29.78
N HIS A 115 -21.65 15.16 -28.86
CA HIS A 115 -21.78 16.60 -29.15
C HIS A 115 -21.61 17.47 -27.88
N ASP A 116 -21.36 18.77 -28.06
CA ASP A 116 -21.20 19.76 -26.99
C ASP A 116 -22.49 19.98 -26.17
N LYS A 117 -22.58 19.30 -25.03
CA LYS A 117 -23.48 19.67 -23.94
C LYS A 117 -22.69 19.74 -22.64
N HIS A 118 -22.51 20.96 -22.14
CA HIS A 118 -22.03 21.21 -20.78
C HIS A 118 -23.14 20.83 -19.79
N GLU A 119 -23.09 19.60 -19.27
CA GLU A 119 -23.88 19.23 -18.11
C GLU A 119 -23.28 19.88 -16.86
N ASN A 120 -24.08 20.67 -16.13
CA ASN A 120 -23.66 21.33 -14.90
C ASN A 120 -23.44 20.27 -13.80
N LEU A 121 -22.18 20.02 -13.48
CA LEU A 121 -21.77 19.16 -12.38
C LEU A 121 -22.10 19.82 -11.04
N GLN A 122 -22.54 19.01 -10.06
CA GLN A 122 -22.77 19.49 -8.71
C GLN A 122 -21.46 19.56 -7.92
N ASP A 123 -21.34 20.59 -7.08
CA ASP A 123 -20.22 20.83 -6.17
C ASP A 123 -20.21 19.79 -5.02
N PRO A 124 -19.16 18.94 -4.88
CA PRO A 124 -19.11 17.83 -3.94
C PRO A 124 -18.78 18.27 -2.49
N GLY A 125 -19.54 19.23 -1.97
CA GLY A 125 -19.37 19.78 -0.64
C GLY A 125 -19.60 18.77 0.49
N LYS A 126 -18.55 18.55 1.29
CA LYS A 126 -18.46 17.78 2.56
C LYS A 126 -18.35 16.25 2.42
N ALA A 127 -17.19 15.71 2.82
CA ALA A 127 -17.11 14.43 3.54
C ALA A 127 -15.78 14.32 4.32
N ILE A 128 -15.43 15.31 5.15
CA ILE A 128 -14.21 15.28 5.96
C ILE A 128 -14.49 14.50 7.26
N LYS A 129 -13.76 13.41 7.48
CA LYS A 129 -13.63 12.74 8.79
C LYS A 129 -12.14 12.68 9.13
N ASN A 130 -11.79 13.03 10.37
CA ASN A 130 -10.41 13.00 10.84
C ASN A 130 -10.02 11.56 11.22
N PHE A 131 -8.96 11.04 10.62
CA PHE A 131 -8.40 9.71 10.90
C PHE A 131 -7.26 9.80 11.92
N SER A 132 -7.52 10.37 13.10
CA SER A 132 -6.50 10.69 14.13
C SER A 132 -5.55 9.55 14.51
N ASN A 133 -6.01 8.30 14.37
CA ASN A 133 -5.27 7.09 14.76
C ASN A 133 -4.51 6.45 13.59
N PHE A 134 -4.51 7.08 12.41
CA PHE A 134 -3.80 6.65 11.20
C PHE A 134 -2.66 7.61 10.89
N LYS A 135 -1.47 7.06 10.65
CA LYS A 135 -0.27 7.81 10.26
C LYS A 135 0.13 7.41 8.84
N PHE A 136 -0.41 8.13 7.87
CA PHE A 136 -0.15 7.92 6.45
C PHE A 136 1.27 8.35 6.09
N SER A 137 1.90 7.56 5.23
CA SER A 137 3.28 7.75 4.81
C SER A 137 3.38 8.66 3.59
N PRO A 138 4.58 9.20 3.28
CA PRO A 138 4.84 9.77 1.96
C PRO A 138 4.40 8.80 0.86
N ARG A 139 3.66 9.33 -0.12
CA ARG A 139 3.06 8.60 -1.26
C ARG A 139 2.04 7.50 -0.91
N GLU A 140 1.59 7.41 0.34
CA GLU A 140 0.51 6.52 0.76
C GLU A 140 -0.86 7.12 0.40
N LEU A 141 -1.72 6.32 -0.23
CA LEU A 141 -3.03 6.70 -0.74
C LEU A 141 -4.16 5.87 -0.11
N VAL A 142 -5.35 6.46 -0.05
CA VAL A 142 -6.60 5.81 0.33
C VAL A 142 -7.50 5.75 -0.90
N SER A 143 -7.82 4.54 -1.36
CA SER A 143 -8.80 4.32 -2.45
C SER A 143 -10.23 4.53 -1.93
N SER A 144 -11.25 4.72 -2.80
CA SER A 144 -12.64 4.95 -2.37
C SER A 144 -13.70 4.45 -3.37
N ASP A 145 -14.99 4.40 -2.98
CA ASP A 145 -16.14 3.96 -3.81
C ASP A 145 -16.90 5.09 -4.56
N HIS A 146 -16.28 6.26 -4.62
CA HIS A 146 -16.75 7.58 -5.10
C HIS A 146 -16.64 7.62 -6.68
N MET A 147 -17.53 8.29 -7.46
CA MET A 147 -17.48 8.47 -8.96
C MET A 147 -18.02 9.88 -9.51
N GLN A 148 -17.20 10.89 -9.92
CA GLN A 148 -17.58 12.27 -10.45
C GLN A 148 -17.30 12.53 -11.96
N VAL A 149 -16.48 13.53 -12.41
CA VAL A 149 -16.20 13.94 -13.85
C VAL A 149 -14.99 14.91 -14.07
N PHE A 150 -14.04 14.67 -15.01
CA PHE A 150 -12.99 15.61 -15.55
C PHE A 150 -12.69 15.50 -17.06
N PRO A 151 -12.50 16.61 -17.79
CA PRO A 151 -12.11 16.55 -19.20
C PRO A 151 -10.73 15.94 -19.44
N ALA A 152 -10.53 15.28 -20.59
CA ALA A 152 -9.28 14.60 -20.93
C ALA A 152 -8.02 15.49 -20.87
N GLY A 153 -8.16 16.80 -21.09
CA GLY A 153 -7.06 17.76 -21.00
C GLY A 153 -6.45 17.93 -19.60
N GLN A 154 -7.17 17.57 -18.54
CA GLN A 154 -6.63 17.58 -17.16
C GLN A 154 -5.75 16.36 -16.85
N LEU A 155 -5.68 15.35 -17.73
CA LEU A 155 -4.81 14.19 -17.52
C LEU A 155 -3.34 14.58 -17.77
N MET A 156 -2.53 14.59 -16.73
CA MET A 156 -1.14 15.04 -16.79
C MET A 156 -0.16 13.90 -17.11
N LYS A 157 -0.29 12.76 -16.42
CA LYS A 157 0.69 11.66 -16.52
C LYS A 157 0.12 10.32 -16.05
N LYS A 158 0.26 9.27 -16.86
CA LYS A 158 0.07 7.88 -16.41
C LYS A 158 1.16 7.46 -15.41
N ILE A 159 0.74 6.88 -14.30
CA ILE A 159 1.59 6.36 -13.21
C ILE A 159 1.18 4.92 -12.86
N SER A 160 1.73 4.38 -11.76
CA SER A 160 1.30 3.13 -11.15
C SER A 160 1.09 3.33 -9.66
N VAL A 161 0.13 2.63 -9.08
CA VAL A 161 -0.10 2.56 -7.63
C VAL A 161 0.04 1.11 -7.18
N ARG A 162 0.92 0.83 -6.21
CA ARG A 162 1.17 -0.50 -5.64
C ARG A 162 0.17 -0.81 -4.52
N THR A 163 -0.39 -2.02 -4.48
CA THR A 163 -1.17 -2.46 -3.30
C THR A 163 -0.23 -2.99 -2.23
N PHE A 164 -0.42 -2.57 -0.97
CA PHE A 164 0.26 -3.11 0.20
C PHE A 164 -0.72 -3.85 1.11
N HIS A 165 -0.39 -5.09 1.46
CA HIS A 165 -1.18 -5.98 2.29
C HIS A 165 -0.53 -6.11 3.67
N GLU A 166 -1.08 -5.45 4.69
CA GLU A 166 -0.44 -5.37 6.02
C GLU A 166 -0.14 -6.73 6.67
N THR A 167 -0.91 -7.78 6.35
CA THR A 167 -0.73 -9.13 6.85
C THR A 167 0.29 -9.97 6.08
N SER A 168 0.60 -9.63 4.83
CA SER A 168 1.55 -10.42 4.02
C SER A 168 2.99 -10.00 4.29
N ALA A 169 3.87 -10.97 4.49
CA ALA A 169 5.32 -10.78 4.35
C ALA A 169 5.79 -11.07 2.91
N GLU A 170 5.06 -11.91 2.17
CA GLU A 170 5.31 -12.28 0.78
C GLU A 170 4.76 -11.18 -0.14
N GLN A 171 5.54 -10.14 -0.39
CA GLN A 171 5.18 -9.02 -1.27
C GLN A 171 6.40 -8.53 -2.07
N SER A 172 6.17 -8.06 -3.30
CA SER A 172 7.18 -7.31 -4.05
C SER A 172 7.55 -6.02 -3.31
N THR A 173 8.82 -5.62 -3.35
CA THR A 173 9.27 -4.29 -2.90
C THR A 173 8.39 -3.16 -3.47
N ILE A 174 8.18 -2.12 -2.66
CA ILE A 174 7.59 -0.85 -3.07
C ILE A 174 8.70 0.20 -2.94
N GLY A 175 9.04 0.86 -4.05
CA GLY A 175 10.11 1.86 -4.11
C GLY A 175 9.75 3.18 -3.39
N PRO A 176 10.75 3.98 -2.97
CA PRO A 176 10.51 5.24 -2.25
C PRO A 176 9.76 6.30 -3.10
N ASP A 177 9.84 6.19 -4.42
CA ASP A 177 9.16 7.06 -5.38
C ASP A 177 7.82 6.52 -5.91
N GLU A 178 7.45 5.30 -5.53
CA GLU A 178 6.18 4.70 -5.94
C GLU A 178 5.00 5.20 -5.10
N TRP A 179 3.86 5.36 -5.74
CA TRP A 179 2.59 5.56 -5.04
C TRP A 179 2.01 4.22 -4.63
N TRP A 180 1.35 4.16 -3.48
CA TRP A 180 0.86 2.89 -2.95
C TRP A 180 -0.38 3.07 -2.06
N CYS A 181 -1.18 2.01 -1.91
CA CYS A 181 -2.37 2.02 -1.08
C CYS A 181 -2.54 0.72 -0.29
N ARG A 182 -3.11 0.83 0.92
CA ARG A 182 -3.47 -0.33 1.77
C ARG A 182 -4.90 -0.28 2.31
N TYR A 183 -5.54 0.89 2.27
CA TYR A 183 -6.89 1.10 2.79
C TYR A 183 -7.86 1.60 1.71
N PHE A 184 -9.13 1.24 1.90
CA PHE A 184 -10.26 1.61 1.06
C PHE A 184 -11.31 2.34 1.91
N TRP A 185 -11.61 3.58 1.56
CA TRP A 185 -12.67 4.37 2.18
C TRP A 185 -14.03 4.05 1.54
N SER A 186 -14.93 3.46 2.32
CA SER A 186 -16.33 3.34 1.93
C SER A 186 -17.04 4.64 2.29
N THR A 187 -17.40 5.48 1.32
CA THR A 187 -18.17 6.71 1.54
C THR A 187 -19.55 6.37 2.11
N LYS A 188 -20.24 5.40 1.49
CA LYS A 188 -21.58 4.91 1.87
C LYS A 188 -21.67 4.44 3.31
N GLN A 189 -20.64 3.74 3.79
CA GLN A 189 -20.60 3.24 5.17
C GLN A 189 -19.81 4.17 6.11
N SER A 190 -19.07 5.12 5.55
CA SER A 190 -18.24 6.11 6.24
C SER A 190 -17.27 5.51 7.27
N TYR A 191 -16.60 4.40 6.90
CA TYR A 191 -15.49 3.77 7.61
C TYR A 191 -14.40 3.22 6.64
N LEU A 192 -13.19 2.99 7.16
CA LEU A 192 -12.05 2.43 6.40
C LEU A 192 -12.06 0.89 6.41
N LEU A 193 -11.78 0.31 5.25
CA LEU A 193 -11.50 -1.10 5.00
C LEU A 193 -10.03 -1.28 4.59
N LEU A 194 -9.53 -2.52 4.57
CA LEU A 194 -8.34 -2.90 3.79
C LEU A 194 -8.63 -2.79 2.27
N CYS A 195 -7.61 -2.61 1.43
CA CYS A 195 -7.77 -2.48 -0.03
C CYS A 195 -8.54 -3.64 -0.71
N ASN A 196 -8.51 -4.85 -0.14
CA ASN A 196 -9.29 -5.98 -0.65
C ASN A 196 -10.79 -5.95 -0.23
N LYS A 197 -11.24 -4.87 0.41
CA LYS A 197 -12.62 -4.60 0.86
C LYS A 197 -13.24 -5.63 1.82
N SER A 198 -12.43 -6.57 2.34
CA SER A 198 -12.92 -7.74 3.09
C SER A 198 -13.04 -7.52 4.61
N ARG A 199 -12.22 -6.63 5.19
CA ARG A 199 -12.09 -6.44 6.65
C ARG A 199 -11.69 -4.99 6.95
N SER A 200 -12.00 -4.54 8.16
CA SER A 200 -11.46 -3.28 8.72
C SER A 200 -9.92 -3.35 8.89
N PRO A 201 -9.21 -2.22 8.87
CA PRO A 201 -7.81 -2.14 9.25
C PRO A 201 -7.54 -2.81 10.60
N MET A 202 -6.51 -3.65 10.65
CA MET A 202 -6.10 -4.36 11.87
C MET A 202 -4.97 -3.60 12.56
N THR A 203 -4.94 -3.63 13.89
CA THR A 203 -3.74 -3.24 14.65
C THR A 203 -2.63 -4.24 14.33
N ALA A 204 -1.77 -3.90 13.36
CA ALA A 204 -0.81 -4.81 12.73
C ALA A 204 0.36 -5.27 13.64
N CYS A 205 0.18 -5.29 14.96
CA CYS A 205 1.14 -5.75 15.96
C CYS A 205 0.52 -6.84 16.83
N GLY A 206 1.12 -8.03 16.81
CA GLY A 206 0.70 -9.24 17.53
C GLY A 206 0.71 -9.18 19.05
N MET A 207 0.91 -8.00 19.63
CA MET A 207 0.71 -7.75 21.06
C MET A 207 -0.77 -7.49 21.40
N GLY A 208 -1.61 -7.23 20.38
CA GLY A 208 -3.00 -6.82 20.56
C GLY A 208 -3.08 -5.55 21.40
N ASP A 209 -3.91 -5.59 22.44
CA ASP A 209 -4.11 -4.47 23.39
C ASP A 209 -2.85 -4.09 24.18
N ARG A 210 -1.82 -4.95 24.18
CA ARG A 210 -0.49 -4.67 24.75
C ARG A 210 0.45 -3.93 23.77
N CYS A 211 -0.07 -3.41 22.66
CA CYS A 211 0.69 -2.62 21.70
C CYS A 211 0.81 -1.15 22.15
N ILE A 212 2.00 -0.73 22.59
CA ILE A 212 2.23 0.62 23.16
C ILE A 212 2.06 1.79 22.18
N LYS A 213 1.84 1.53 20.88
CA LYS A 213 1.72 2.58 19.86
C LYS A 213 0.37 3.29 19.86
N GLY A 214 -0.72 2.59 20.22
CA GLY A 214 -2.08 3.14 20.18
C GLY A 214 -2.61 3.56 18.79
N HIS A 215 -1.88 3.30 17.71
CA HIS A 215 -2.22 3.69 16.34
C HIS A 215 -1.89 2.58 15.32
N TYR A 216 -2.39 2.73 14.10
CA TYR A 216 -2.06 1.82 12.99
C TYR A 216 -0.60 1.97 12.55
N PHE A 217 -0.01 0.89 12.04
CA PHE A 217 1.42 0.80 11.71
C PHE A 217 1.84 1.92 10.73
N ALA A 218 2.89 2.66 11.08
CA ALA A 218 3.44 3.73 10.24
C ALA A 218 4.78 3.28 9.61
N PRO A 219 4.78 2.69 8.40
CA PRO A 219 6.01 2.12 7.81
C PRO A 219 7.12 3.16 7.57
N HIS A 220 6.81 4.45 7.51
CA HIS A 220 7.81 5.52 7.41
C HIS A 220 8.41 5.96 8.77
N LEU A 221 7.79 5.59 9.91
CA LEU A 221 8.23 6.02 11.25
C LEU A 221 8.69 4.88 12.16
N GLU A 222 8.42 3.62 11.81
CA GLU A 222 8.46 2.48 12.74
C GLU A 222 9.03 1.21 12.10
N TYR A 223 9.63 0.35 12.93
CA TYR A 223 9.95 -1.02 12.53
C TYR A 223 8.90 -2.00 13.02
N GLN A 224 8.59 -2.99 12.21
CA GLN A 224 7.97 -4.25 12.64
C GLN A 224 8.84 -5.45 12.31
N ARG A 225 8.80 -6.47 13.17
CA ARG A 225 9.41 -7.79 12.97
C ARG A 225 8.38 -8.86 12.70
N PHE A 226 8.68 -9.78 11.80
CA PHE A 226 7.80 -10.91 11.46
C PHE A 226 8.28 -12.21 12.10
N CYS A 227 7.38 -12.94 12.75
CA CYS A 227 7.66 -14.29 13.21
C CYS A 227 7.52 -15.29 12.06
N SER A 228 8.64 -15.59 11.37
CA SER A 228 8.71 -16.47 10.19
C SER A 228 8.42 -17.96 10.44
N ARG A 229 7.85 -18.32 11.61
CA ARG A 229 7.41 -19.70 11.91
C ARG A 229 6.01 -19.93 11.37
N GLY A 230 5.80 -21.08 10.72
CA GLY A 230 4.52 -21.40 10.06
C GLY A 230 3.32 -21.35 11.00
N SER A 231 3.51 -21.73 12.27
CA SER A 231 2.50 -21.67 13.33
C SER A 231 2.18 -20.27 13.87
N CYS A 232 2.82 -19.22 13.37
CA CYS A 232 2.64 -17.86 13.91
C CYS A 232 2.43 -16.79 12.84
N GLN A 233 3.39 -16.54 11.94
CA GLN A 233 3.29 -15.56 10.84
C GLN A 233 2.72 -14.17 11.22
N ILE A 234 3.13 -13.62 12.37
CA ILE A 234 2.62 -12.34 12.89
C ILE A 234 3.72 -11.27 12.96
N TRP A 235 3.33 -10.01 12.69
CA TRP A 235 4.17 -8.82 12.80
C TRP A 235 4.13 -8.18 14.20
N TYR A 236 5.23 -7.61 14.67
CA TYR A 236 5.38 -7.01 16.01
C TYR A 236 6.23 -5.72 15.96
N HIS A 237 5.78 -4.62 16.57
CA HIS A 237 6.64 -3.44 16.74
C HIS A 237 7.83 -3.76 17.66
N ILE A 238 9.05 -3.38 17.27
CA ILE A 238 10.28 -3.67 18.04
C ILE A 238 10.19 -3.07 19.46
N GLU A 239 9.69 -1.85 19.59
CA GLU A 239 9.53 -1.14 20.87
C GLU A 239 8.58 -1.88 21.84
N CYS A 240 7.56 -2.58 21.33
CA CYS A 240 6.69 -3.43 22.15
C CYS A 240 7.43 -4.67 22.67
N LEU A 241 8.26 -5.31 21.84
CA LEU A 241 9.07 -6.49 22.22
C LEU A 241 10.13 -6.12 23.27
N GLN A 242 10.72 -4.93 23.14
CA GLN A 242 11.63 -4.34 24.13
C GLN A 242 10.91 -4.05 25.45
N SER A 243 9.75 -3.40 25.40
CA SER A 243 8.95 -3.05 26.58
C SER A 243 8.47 -4.29 27.34
N ALA A 244 8.11 -5.36 26.62
CA ALA A 244 7.77 -6.67 27.16
C ALA A 244 9.00 -7.49 27.65
N LYS A 245 10.21 -6.92 27.58
CA LYS A 245 11.48 -7.53 27.99
C LYS A 245 11.80 -8.87 27.27
N LEU A 246 11.27 -9.07 26.06
CA LEU A 246 11.39 -10.33 25.31
C LEU A 246 12.77 -10.53 24.64
N LEU A 247 13.80 -9.78 25.03
CA LEU A 247 15.14 -9.81 24.44
C LEU A 247 15.82 -11.17 24.67
N VAL A 248 16.30 -11.80 23.59
CA VAL A 248 17.10 -13.03 23.63
C VAL A 248 18.55 -12.68 23.95
N LYS A 249 19.06 -13.22 25.06
CA LYS A 249 20.48 -13.20 25.40
C LYS A 249 21.14 -14.47 24.87
N PHE A 250 22.18 -14.33 24.05
CA PHE A 250 23.00 -15.45 23.62
C PHE A 250 23.94 -15.89 24.76
N LYS A 251 24.27 -17.19 24.80
CA LYS A 251 25.43 -17.66 25.56
C LYS A 251 26.67 -17.49 24.67
N LEU A 252 27.77 -17.00 25.26
CA LEU A 252 29.07 -16.94 24.58
C LEU A 252 29.57 -18.37 24.32
N GLY A 253 30.29 -18.58 23.21
CA GLY A 253 30.97 -19.84 22.89
C GLY A 253 30.31 -20.75 21.84
N LEU A 254 29.13 -20.40 21.30
CA LEU A 254 28.50 -21.12 20.18
C LEU A 254 28.36 -20.20 18.96
N PRO A 255 29.22 -20.32 17.93
CA PRO A 255 29.27 -19.37 16.80
C PRO A 255 28.03 -19.44 15.90
N ASP A 256 27.37 -20.60 15.85
CA ASP A 256 26.22 -20.95 15.02
C ASP A 256 24.87 -20.87 15.76
N LEU A 257 24.87 -20.60 17.07
CA LEU A 257 23.66 -20.53 17.91
C LEU A 257 22.63 -19.53 17.35
N ARG A 258 23.08 -18.43 16.74
CA ARG A 258 22.18 -17.47 16.09
C ARG A 258 21.46 -18.09 14.90
N LEU A 259 22.17 -18.80 14.01
CA LEU A 259 21.58 -19.46 12.86
C LEU A 259 20.59 -20.54 13.32
N ARG A 260 20.99 -21.43 14.23
CA ARG A 260 20.11 -22.46 14.83
C ARG A 260 18.78 -21.86 15.34
N LEU A 261 18.83 -20.78 16.13
CA LEU A 261 17.65 -20.12 16.69
C LEU A 261 16.76 -19.41 15.65
N MET A 262 17.31 -18.97 14.53
CA MET A 262 16.55 -18.33 13.45
C MET A 262 15.93 -19.35 12.47
N LEU A 263 16.52 -20.54 12.32
CA LEU A 263 16.02 -21.61 11.46
C LEU A 263 15.00 -22.53 12.17
N HIS A 264 15.22 -22.90 13.43
CA HIS A 264 14.37 -23.82 14.21
C HIS A 264 12.87 -23.46 14.13
N GLY A 265 12.04 -24.39 13.67
CA GLY A 265 10.59 -24.19 13.51
C GLY A 265 10.19 -23.22 12.38
N THR A 266 11.09 -22.91 11.45
CA THR A 266 10.75 -22.28 10.17
C THR A 266 10.61 -23.35 9.07
N LEU A 267 9.81 -23.05 8.05
CA LEU A 267 9.41 -24.05 7.04
C LEU A 267 10.63 -24.54 6.23
N GLY A 268 10.79 -25.86 6.12
CA GLY A 268 11.95 -26.51 5.51
C GLY A 268 13.09 -26.84 6.48
N PHE A 269 12.95 -26.46 7.76
CA PHE A 269 13.91 -26.69 8.85
C PHE A 269 13.31 -27.46 10.03
N GLU A 270 12.28 -28.28 9.78
CA GLU A 270 11.62 -29.15 10.77
C GLU A 270 12.55 -30.23 11.36
N TRP A 271 13.74 -30.41 10.78
CA TRP A 271 14.82 -31.28 11.25
C TRP A 271 15.81 -30.58 12.21
N ILE A 272 15.64 -29.27 12.48
CA ILE A 272 16.44 -28.48 13.46
C ILE A 272 15.64 -28.23 14.75
N ASP A 273 14.79 -29.19 15.14
CA ASP A 273 13.94 -29.09 16.34
C ASP A 273 14.56 -29.73 17.61
N ASP A 274 15.78 -30.27 17.52
CA ASP A 274 16.61 -30.75 18.64
C ASP A 274 17.86 -29.86 18.81
N PRO A 275 18.33 -29.48 20.02
CA PRO A 275 19.66 -28.89 20.21
C PRO A 275 20.84 -29.70 19.62
N TYR A 276 20.71 -31.02 19.45
CA TYR A 276 21.64 -31.90 18.72
C TYR A 276 21.28 -32.09 17.23
N GLY A 277 20.21 -31.44 16.75
CA GLY A 277 19.72 -31.48 15.38
C GLY A 277 20.78 -31.08 14.35
N ASP A 278 20.78 -31.82 13.24
CA ASP A 278 21.93 -32.12 12.37
C ASP A 278 23.21 -31.31 12.62
N MET A 279 24.03 -31.81 13.55
CA MET A 279 25.39 -31.30 13.78
C MET A 279 26.26 -31.34 12.52
N LYS A 280 26.07 -32.31 11.61
CA LYS A 280 26.86 -32.42 10.37
C LYS A 280 26.59 -31.23 9.45
N PHE A 281 25.33 -30.87 9.21
CA PHE A 281 24.97 -29.64 8.46
C PHE A 281 25.64 -28.38 9.03
N PHE A 282 25.74 -28.25 10.35
CA PHE A 282 26.43 -27.10 10.96
C PHE A 282 27.97 -27.15 10.86
N GLU A 283 28.59 -28.34 10.85
CA GLU A 283 30.03 -28.46 10.51
C GLU A 283 30.30 -28.28 9.01
N ASP A 284 29.41 -28.74 8.14
CA ASP A 284 29.46 -28.56 6.68
C ASP A 284 29.34 -27.05 6.33
N ILE A 285 28.43 -26.32 6.98
CA ILE A 285 28.34 -24.85 6.89
C ILE A 285 29.64 -24.17 7.34
N LYS A 286 30.23 -24.57 8.48
CA LYS A 286 31.50 -23.98 8.95
C LYS A 286 32.63 -24.23 7.94
N SER A 287 32.68 -25.43 7.37
CA SER A 287 33.68 -25.84 6.38
C SER A 287 33.57 -25.05 5.08
N CYS A 288 32.36 -24.68 4.67
CA CYS A 288 32.10 -23.91 3.45
C CYS A 288 31.92 -22.40 3.68
N LEU A 289 32.03 -21.93 4.93
CA LEU A 289 31.62 -20.58 5.35
C LEU A 289 32.31 -19.46 4.56
N SER A 290 33.57 -19.63 4.17
CA SER A 290 34.30 -18.66 3.34
C SER A 290 33.57 -18.31 2.05
N TYR A 291 32.91 -19.30 1.42
CA TYR A 291 32.18 -19.16 0.17
C TYR A 291 30.76 -18.65 0.42
N ILE A 292 30.03 -19.24 1.36
CA ILE A 292 28.59 -18.98 1.58
C ILE A 292 28.27 -17.90 2.63
N HIS A 293 29.27 -17.16 3.13
CA HIS A 293 29.10 -16.23 4.26
C HIS A 293 27.93 -15.24 4.10
N GLY A 294 27.73 -14.66 2.91
CA GLY A 294 26.62 -13.74 2.65
C GLY A 294 25.24 -14.38 2.80
N ILE A 295 25.07 -15.63 2.36
CA ILE A 295 23.84 -16.41 2.51
C ILE A 295 23.59 -16.70 3.99
N VAL A 296 24.63 -17.14 4.70
CA VAL A 296 24.59 -17.46 6.14
C VAL A 296 24.29 -16.21 6.99
N ASP A 297 24.90 -15.07 6.67
CA ASP A 297 24.59 -13.79 7.33
C ASP A 297 23.14 -13.36 7.06
N CYS A 298 22.69 -13.37 5.80
CA CYS A 298 21.31 -13.02 5.43
C CYS A 298 20.28 -13.90 6.14
N ALA A 299 20.47 -15.23 6.15
CA ALA A 299 19.56 -16.17 6.82
C ALA A 299 19.39 -15.89 8.33
N GLN A 300 20.43 -15.35 8.98
CA GLN A 300 20.44 -14.95 10.39
C GLN A 300 19.78 -13.59 10.69
N TYR A 301 19.34 -12.83 9.68
CA TYR A 301 18.59 -11.59 9.92
C TYR A 301 17.20 -11.88 10.50
N ALA A 302 16.78 -10.98 11.38
CA ALA A 302 15.38 -10.79 11.68
C ALA A 302 14.66 -10.29 10.41
N VAL A 303 13.48 -10.82 10.13
CA VAL A 303 12.60 -10.23 9.12
C VAL A 303 12.06 -8.92 9.67
N VAL A 304 12.40 -7.80 9.03
CA VAL A 304 12.04 -6.44 9.43
C VAL A 304 11.40 -5.72 8.25
N ARG A 305 10.35 -4.91 8.53
CA ARG A 305 9.82 -3.89 7.62
C ARG A 305 9.71 -2.54 8.29
N GLY A 306 9.69 -1.49 7.47
CA GLY A 306 9.61 -0.09 7.86
C GLY A 306 10.97 0.62 7.93
N ARG A 307 10.92 1.96 7.88
CA ARG A 307 12.06 2.89 7.78
C ARG A 307 13.01 2.48 6.65
N GLU A 308 14.30 2.25 6.91
CA GLU A 308 15.29 1.89 5.89
C GLU A 308 15.04 0.54 5.21
N TYR A 309 14.21 -0.34 5.78
CA TYR A 309 13.76 -1.58 5.12
C TYR A 309 12.57 -1.36 4.18
N GLY A 310 12.09 -0.12 4.03
CA GLY A 310 10.94 0.23 3.21
C GLY A 310 9.62 -0.35 3.72
N ILE A 311 8.55 -0.12 2.97
CA ILE A 311 7.17 -0.49 3.37
C ILE A 311 7.00 -2.00 3.55
N VAL A 312 7.66 -2.79 2.70
CA VAL A 312 7.50 -4.25 2.60
C VAL A 312 8.52 -5.02 3.44
N GLY A 313 9.74 -4.51 3.59
CA GLY A 313 10.80 -5.16 4.35
C GLY A 313 11.70 -6.11 3.57
N ASN A 314 12.54 -6.82 4.31
CA ASN A 314 13.60 -7.71 3.80
C ASN A 314 13.20 -9.21 3.74
N PHE A 315 11.89 -9.52 3.78
CA PHE A 315 11.41 -10.90 3.91
C PHE A 315 11.84 -11.81 2.77
N LEU A 316 11.75 -11.35 1.51
CA LEU A 316 12.02 -12.21 0.34
C LEU A 316 13.50 -12.63 0.27
N GLN A 317 14.44 -11.73 0.58
CA GLN A 317 15.86 -12.04 0.60
C GLN A 317 16.20 -13.04 1.72
N ILE A 318 15.63 -12.85 2.91
CA ILE A 318 15.81 -13.79 4.03
C ILE A 318 15.17 -15.15 3.71
N LYS A 319 14.00 -15.16 3.05
CA LYS A 319 13.36 -16.40 2.58
C LYS A 319 14.26 -17.11 1.57
N ARG A 320 14.79 -16.42 0.55
CA ARG A 320 15.68 -16.99 -0.47
C ARG A 320 16.97 -17.54 0.15
N ALA A 321 17.65 -16.79 1.01
CA ALA A 321 18.85 -17.26 1.71
C ALA A 321 18.58 -18.51 2.57
N ARG A 322 17.40 -18.59 3.21
CA ARG A 322 16.99 -19.77 3.96
C ARG A 322 16.64 -20.95 3.05
N THR A 323 15.94 -20.74 1.94
CA THR A 323 15.67 -21.78 0.94
C THR A 323 16.97 -22.37 0.38
N LEU A 324 17.96 -21.53 0.05
CA LEU A 324 19.30 -21.98 -0.38
C LEU A 324 20.02 -22.86 0.66
N LEU A 325 19.80 -22.62 1.96
CA LEU A 325 20.34 -23.47 3.03
C LEU A 325 19.57 -24.80 3.21
N VAL A 326 18.28 -24.86 2.87
CA VAL A 326 17.55 -26.15 2.78
C VAL A 326 18.02 -26.94 1.55
N GLU A 327 18.18 -26.26 0.41
CA GLU A 327 18.67 -26.83 -0.85
C GLU A 327 20.09 -27.38 -0.68
N ALA A 328 20.97 -26.66 0.02
CA ALA A 328 22.31 -27.12 0.40
C ALA A 328 22.32 -28.45 1.18
N HIS A 329 21.40 -28.62 2.14
CA HIS A 329 21.27 -29.85 2.94
C HIS A 329 20.73 -31.04 2.10
N GLN A 330 19.91 -30.77 1.07
CA GLN A 330 19.22 -31.82 0.30
C GLN A 330 19.91 -32.22 -1.01
N ASN A 331 20.40 -31.23 -1.78
CA ASN A 331 20.75 -31.38 -3.20
C ASN A 331 22.19 -30.94 -3.53
N GLY A 332 22.91 -30.33 -2.58
CA GLY A 332 24.25 -29.78 -2.78
C GLY A 332 24.29 -28.25 -2.76
N TRP A 333 25.51 -27.69 -2.66
CA TRP A 333 25.72 -26.27 -2.41
C TRP A 333 25.21 -25.35 -3.55
N PRO A 334 24.81 -24.10 -3.22
CA PRO A 334 24.41 -23.09 -4.21
C PRO A 334 25.47 -22.81 -5.28
N SER A 335 25.01 -22.36 -6.44
CA SER A 335 25.86 -21.90 -7.55
C SER A 335 26.58 -20.57 -7.25
N ASP A 336 27.64 -20.25 -8.00
CA ASP A 336 28.38 -18.99 -7.87
C ASP A 336 27.47 -17.77 -8.12
N GLU A 337 26.51 -17.86 -9.04
CA GLU A 337 25.50 -16.83 -9.28
C GLU A 337 24.58 -16.61 -8.07
N GLU A 338 24.19 -17.68 -7.37
CA GLU A 338 23.37 -17.61 -6.16
C GLU A 338 24.16 -17.12 -4.94
N ILE A 339 25.44 -17.44 -4.85
CA ILE A 339 26.36 -16.87 -3.85
C ILE A 339 26.55 -15.37 -4.09
N ALA A 340 26.69 -14.95 -5.36
CA ALA A 340 26.85 -13.56 -5.75
C ALA A 340 25.64 -12.66 -5.39
N GLU A 341 24.41 -13.20 -5.38
CA GLU A 341 23.20 -12.50 -4.90
C GLU A 341 23.40 -11.94 -3.48
N PHE A 342 24.17 -12.64 -2.63
CA PHE A 342 24.33 -12.31 -1.21
C PHE A 342 25.68 -11.66 -0.85
N ALA A 343 26.58 -11.45 -1.80
CA ALA A 343 27.94 -10.95 -1.57
C ALA A 343 28.02 -9.54 -0.93
N SER A 344 26.92 -8.77 -0.93
CA SER A 344 26.84 -7.45 -0.26
C SER A 344 26.29 -7.48 1.17
N TRP A 345 25.86 -8.64 1.67
CA TRP A 345 25.33 -8.77 3.04
C TRP A 345 26.45 -8.68 4.09
N LYS A 346 26.07 -8.31 5.30
CA LYS A 346 26.98 -8.10 6.44
C LYS A 346 26.45 -8.86 7.66
N PRO A 347 27.29 -9.18 8.66
CA PRO A 347 26.83 -9.84 9.87
C PRO A 347 25.68 -9.09 10.58
N PRO A 348 24.64 -9.81 11.05
CA PRO A 348 23.43 -9.19 11.56
C PRO A 348 23.62 -8.51 12.93
N ALA A 349 23.86 -7.20 12.91
CA ALA A 349 23.93 -6.34 14.10
C ALA A 349 22.62 -6.29 14.94
N HIS A 350 21.52 -6.80 14.41
CA HIS A 350 20.22 -6.79 15.08
C HIS A 350 20.17 -7.72 16.30
N ALA A 351 19.79 -7.16 17.45
CA ALA A 351 19.27 -7.91 18.59
C ALA A 351 18.15 -8.89 18.17
N LEU A 352 17.89 -9.94 18.95
CA LEU A 352 16.79 -10.87 18.73
C LEU A 352 15.82 -10.88 19.91
N TYR A 353 14.56 -11.20 19.65
CA TYR A 353 13.47 -11.25 20.63
C TYR A 353 12.75 -12.60 20.59
N ARG A 354 11.97 -12.93 21.62
CA ARG A 354 11.03 -14.04 21.58
C ARG A 354 9.67 -13.56 21.07
N CYS A 355 9.07 -14.34 20.17
CA CYS A 355 7.68 -14.22 19.81
C CYS A 355 6.80 -14.62 21.00
N ILE A 356 5.88 -13.75 21.42
CA ILE A 356 4.98 -14.01 22.56
C ILE A 356 3.99 -15.17 22.32
N ASN A 357 3.68 -15.49 21.06
CA ASN A 357 2.67 -16.50 20.71
C ASN A 357 3.25 -17.91 20.51
N CYS A 358 4.54 -18.05 20.23
CA CYS A 358 5.18 -19.36 20.01
C CYS A 358 6.56 -19.54 20.67
N ASN A 359 7.00 -18.60 21.51
CA ASN A 359 8.30 -18.55 22.22
C ASN A 359 9.58 -18.58 21.35
N GLY A 360 9.47 -18.86 20.06
CA GLY A 360 10.57 -18.88 19.08
C GLY A 360 11.17 -17.49 18.81
N VAL A 361 12.38 -17.47 18.26
CA VAL A 361 13.20 -16.26 18.12
C VAL A 361 12.92 -15.46 16.83
N ILE A 362 12.86 -14.13 16.94
CA ILE A 362 12.50 -13.14 15.88
C ILE A 362 13.36 -11.87 15.94
#